data_AF-A0AAU7ATQ6-F1
#
_entry.id   AF-A0AAU7ATQ6-F1
#
_cell.length_a   1.000
_cell.length_b   1.000
_cell.length_c   1.000
_cell.angle_alpha   90.00
_cell.angle_beta   90.00
_cell.angle_gamma   90.00
#
_symmetry.space_group_name_H-M   'P 1'
#
loop_
_entity.id
_entity.type
_entity.pdbx_description
1 polymer ?
#
loop_
_entity_poly.entity_id
_entity_poly.type
_entity_poly.pdbx_seq_one_letter_code
_entity_poly.pdbx_strand_id
1 'polypeptide(L)'
;MGALRRKPAEERLLTTADDQEGLLRYDDLVAHGLDRNAIRSRRESCRLNRVFDGVYAFGHRQLREEAYWLAALWSCGEDDVLSHFTAAAYHGWRIEASDGRVHVSTTAETTTRTDLAVHRVKTLPRRDVFRSDPYRVTTIPRTLVDLADVMTWPDYRALADSLPSLHLGAIRGAQQRAPNRSGRGRVRRLTEADDAHTKSEFERRYLRFSRAHGLPLPDELNVKRAGHKADCVYRTPRQLIVELDGRAYHERRDQMRADRRRDFDYQVEGFLILRLVWDDLHRDSAAATADRVRKMLAIAAA
;
A
#
# COMPACT_ATOMS: atom_id res chain seq x y z
N MET A 1 -17.98 19.26 -49.83
CA MET A 1 -17.34 18.62 -48.66
C MET A 1 -15.85 18.51 -48.90
N GLY A 2 -15.07 19.51 -48.48
CA GLY A 2 -13.61 19.45 -48.58
C GLY A 2 -13.07 18.64 -47.40
N ALA A 3 -12.47 17.49 -47.67
CA ALA A 3 -11.69 16.76 -46.68
C ALA A 3 -10.58 17.68 -46.19
N LEU A 4 -10.65 18.09 -44.91
CA LEU A 4 -9.56 18.78 -44.22
C LEU A 4 -8.35 17.84 -44.23
N ARG A 5 -7.45 17.99 -45.21
CA ARG A 5 -6.12 17.38 -45.17
C ARG A 5 -5.43 17.92 -43.92
N ARG A 6 -5.38 17.12 -42.84
CA ARG A 6 -4.55 17.40 -41.68
C ARG A 6 -3.11 17.47 -42.17
N LYS A 7 -2.35 18.48 -41.75
CA LYS A 7 -0.93 18.60 -42.15
C LYS A 7 -0.18 17.36 -41.63
N PRO A 8 0.83 16.82 -42.34
CA PRO A 8 1.56 15.62 -41.92
C PRO A 8 2.10 15.67 -40.48
N ALA A 9 2.42 16.86 -39.98
CA ALA A 9 2.85 17.06 -38.60
C ALA A 9 1.71 16.87 -37.57
N GLU A 10 0.47 17.26 -37.89
CA GLU A 10 -0.69 17.06 -37.00
C GLU A 10 -1.06 15.58 -36.90
N GLU A 11 -0.92 14.82 -37.98
CA GLU A 11 -1.15 13.37 -37.98
C GLU A 11 -0.10 12.66 -37.10
N ARG A 12 1.18 13.02 -37.23
CA ARG A 12 2.25 12.46 -36.38
C ARG A 12 2.07 12.81 -34.90
N LEU A 13 1.66 14.04 -34.60
CA LEU A 13 1.35 14.47 -33.23
C LEU A 13 0.17 13.71 -32.66
N LEU A 14 -0.88 13.47 -33.46
CA LEU A 14 -2.03 12.70 -33.03
C LEU A 14 -1.64 11.25 -32.71
N THR A 15 -0.87 10.59 -33.59
CA THR A 15 -0.38 9.22 -33.33
C THR A 15 0.44 9.15 -32.05
N THR A 16 1.36 10.10 -31.85
CA THR A 16 2.19 10.13 -30.63
C THR A 16 1.33 10.38 -29.39
N ALA A 17 0.33 11.27 -29.48
CA ALA A 17 -0.58 11.55 -28.38
C ALA A 17 -1.46 10.34 -28.06
N ASP A 18 -1.99 9.63 -29.06
CA ASP A 18 -2.82 8.45 -28.85
C ASP A 18 -2.06 7.32 -28.12
N ASP A 19 -0.77 7.15 -28.41
CA ASP A 19 0.12 6.22 -27.70
C ASP A 19 0.46 6.67 -26.27
N GLN A 20 0.20 7.94 -25.95
CA GLN A 20 0.59 8.63 -24.73
C GLN A 20 -0.62 9.16 -23.94
N GLU A 21 -1.77 8.49 -24.01
CA GLU A 21 -2.98 8.88 -23.26
C GLU A 21 -3.51 10.30 -23.61
N GLY A 22 -3.30 10.73 -24.85
CA GLY A 22 -3.65 12.05 -25.36
C GLY A 22 -2.66 13.17 -24.96
N LEU A 23 -1.51 12.80 -24.40
CA LEU A 23 -0.50 13.73 -23.89
C LEU A 23 0.69 13.85 -24.84
N LEU A 24 1.37 14.98 -24.78
CA LEU A 24 2.63 15.25 -25.46
C LEU A 24 3.55 16.02 -24.51
N ARG A 25 4.80 15.62 -24.39
CA ARG A 25 5.84 16.42 -23.73
C ARG A 25 6.35 17.49 -24.69
N TYR A 26 6.94 18.53 -24.14
CA TYR A 26 7.60 19.57 -24.92
C TYR A 26 8.62 18.97 -25.90
N ASP A 27 9.37 17.95 -25.47
CA ASP A 27 10.36 17.27 -26.31
C ASP A 27 9.72 16.51 -27.48
N ASP A 28 8.52 15.91 -27.29
CA ASP A 28 7.77 15.27 -28.37
C ASP A 28 7.33 16.32 -29.42
N LEU A 29 6.92 17.52 -28.98
CA LEU A 29 6.57 18.63 -29.87
C LEU A 29 7.77 19.10 -30.70
N VAL A 30 8.93 19.27 -30.05
CA VAL A 30 10.17 19.69 -30.71
C VAL A 30 10.67 18.62 -31.67
N ALA A 31 10.61 17.34 -31.29
CA ALA A 31 10.97 16.21 -32.15
C ALA A 31 10.11 16.15 -33.43
N HIS A 32 8.85 16.60 -33.36
CA HIS A 32 7.98 16.73 -34.52
C HIS A 32 8.16 18.04 -35.32
N GLY A 33 9.18 18.83 -34.99
CA GLY A 33 9.58 20.04 -35.71
C GLY A 33 8.78 21.28 -35.35
N LEU A 34 8.10 21.31 -34.20
CA LEU A 34 7.40 22.51 -33.76
C LEU A 34 8.34 23.43 -32.99
N ASP A 35 8.52 24.64 -33.49
CA ASP A 35 9.21 25.71 -32.77
C ASP A 35 8.30 26.36 -31.69
N ARG A 36 8.88 27.28 -30.90
CA ARG A 36 8.16 28.00 -29.84
C ARG A 36 6.93 28.76 -30.35
N ASN A 37 7.00 29.33 -31.55
CA ASN A 37 5.89 30.08 -32.15
C ASN A 37 4.76 29.14 -32.59
N ALA A 38 5.11 28.00 -33.17
CA ALA A 38 4.19 26.94 -33.57
C ALA A 38 3.48 26.30 -32.37
N ILE A 39 4.17 26.11 -31.25
CA ILE A 39 3.57 25.66 -29.98
C ILE A 39 2.64 26.75 -29.42
N ARG A 40 3.09 28.00 -29.36
CA ARG A 40 2.28 29.14 -28.88
C ARG A 40 0.99 29.30 -29.67
N SER A 41 1.07 29.30 -31.00
CA SER A 41 -0.11 29.40 -31.88
C SER A 41 -1.11 28.27 -31.65
N ARG A 42 -0.64 27.04 -31.39
CA ARG A 42 -1.52 25.90 -31.05
C ARG A 42 -2.15 26.03 -29.67
N ARG A 43 -1.45 26.64 -28.71
CA ARG A 43 -2.03 26.95 -27.39
C ARG A 43 -3.11 28.02 -27.48
N GLU A 44 -2.86 29.08 -28.23
CA GLU A 44 -3.83 30.18 -28.44
C GLU A 44 -5.08 29.71 -29.19
N SER A 45 -4.94 28.70 -30.06
CA SER A 45 -6.05 28.06 -30.79
C SER A 45 -6.61 26.80 -30.10
N CYS A 46 -6.24 26.54 -28.84
CA CYS A 46 -6.69 25.39 -28.04
C CYS A 46 -6.42 24.00 -28.61
N ARG A 47 -5.55 23.87 -29.62
CA ARG A 47 -5.08 22.57 -30.16
C ARG A 47 -4.04 21.90 -29.25
N LEU A 48 -3.34 22.69 -28.44
CA LEU A 48 -2.48 22.21 -27.36
C LEU A 48 -2.92 22.87 -26.05
N ASN A 49 -3.36 22.08 -25.09
CA ASN A 49 -3.78 22.57 -23.78
C ASN A 49 -2.71 22.20 -22.76
N ARG A 50 -2.07 23.20 -22.12
CA ARG A 50 -1.06 22.92 -21.09
C ARG A 50 -1.75 22.27 -19.90
N VAL A 51 -1.27 21.09 -19.50
CA VAL A 51 -1.74 20.35 -18.31
C VAL A 51 -0.87 20.74 -17.13
N PHE A 52 0.43 20.45 -17.24
CA PHE A 52 1.47 20.86 -16.30
C PHE A 52 2.66 21.44 -17.06
N ASP A 53 3.73 21.83 -16.35
CA ASP A 53 4.92 22.33 -17.01
C ASP A 53 5.54 21.30 -17.94
N GLY A 54 5.83 21.71 -19.17
CA GLY A 54 6.36 20.83 -20.21
C GLY A 54 5.40 19.76 -20.76
N VAL A 55 4.13 19.70 -20.32
CA VAL A 55 3.19 18.64 -20.72
C VAL A 55 1.86 19.22 -21.23
N TYR A 56 1.41 18.71 -22.38
CA TYR A 56 0.27 19.24 -23.12
C TYR A 56 -0.71 18.13 -23.52
N ALA A 57 -2.00 18.42 -23.41
CA ALA A 57 -3.06 17.60 -24.02
C ALA A 57 -3.32 18.06 -25.46
N PHE A 58 -3.41 17.12 -26.39
CA PHE A 58 -3.65 17.40 -27.81
C PHE A 58 -5.14 17.37 -28.17
N GLY A 59 -5.64 18.40 -28.86
CA GLY A 59 -7.01 18.45 -29.40
C GLY A 59 -8.10 18.85 -28.38
N HIS A 60 -8.46 17.99 -27.42
CA HIS A 60 -9.59 18.23 -26.51
C HIS A 60 -9.28 17.86 -25.04
N ARG A 61 -10.01 18.52 -24.11
CA ARG A 61 -9.60 18.79 -22.71
C ARG A 61 -9.96 17.75 -21.65
N GLN A 62 -10.74 16.73 -21.95
CA GLN A 62 -11.15 15.75 -20.95
C GLN A 62 -10.19 14.57 -20.92
N LEU A 63 -9.12 14.74 -20.15
CA LEU A 63 -8.23 13.66 -19.80
C LEU A 63 -8.87 12.80 -18.70
N ARG A 64 -8.59 11.50 -18.74
CA ARG A 64 -8.88 10.60 -17.63
C ARG A 64 -7.98 10.94 -16.44
N GLU A 65 -8.37 10.52 -15.25
CA GLU A 65 -7.60 10.80 -14.02
C GLU A 65 -6.16 10.27 -14.13
N GLU A 66 -6.00 9.09 -14.73
CA GLU A 66 -4.72 8.42 -14.91
C GLU A 66 -3.79 9.20 -15.85
N ALA A 67 -4.34 9.89 -16.86
CA ALA A 67 -3.56 10.77 -17.73
C ALA A 67 -3.05 12.01 -16.97
N TYR A 68 -3.83 12.55 -16.01
CA TYR A 68 -3.29 13.60 -15.13
C TYR A 68 -2.17 13.09 -14.23
N TRP A 69 -2.25 11.84 -13.76
CA TRP A 69 -1.17 11.23 -12.99
C TRP A 69 0.11 11.09 -13.82
N LEU A 70 0.00 10.61 -15.06
CA LEU A 70 1.12 10.49 -15.98
C LEU A 70 1.74 11.85 -16.31
N ALA A 71 0.89 12.84 -16.60
CA ALA A 71 1.34 14.20 -16.88
C ALA A 71 2.08 14.82 -15.69
N ALA A 72 1.65 14.56 -14.46
CA ALA A 72 2.34 15.03 -13.26
C ALA A 72 3.73 14.41 -13.12
N LEU A 73 3.84 13.08 -13.34
CA LEU A 73 5.12 12.38 -13.31
C LEU A 73 6.10 12.94 -14.35
N TRP A 74 5.63 13.18 -15.58
CA TRP A 74 6.46 13.79 -16.64
C TRP A 74 6.86 15.23 -16.35
N SER A 75 6.03 15.98 -15.63
CA SER A 75 6.30 17.39 -15.32
C SER A 75 7.24 17.60 -14.13
N CYS A 76 7.37 16.62 -13.24
CA CYS A 76 8.23 16.71 -12.07
C CYS A 76 9.60 16.06 -12.30
N GLY A 77 9.66 14.83 -12.82
CA GLY A 77 10.92 14.12 -13.03
C GLY A 77 10.82 12.60 -13.17
N GLU A 78 11.88 11.98 -13.69
CA GLU A 78 11.94 10.54 -13.98
C GLU A 78 11.93 9.63 -12.75
N ASP A 79 12.35 10.15 -11.58
CA ASP A 79 12.38 9.39 -10.33
C ASP A 79 11.20 9.70 -9.40
N ASP A 80 10.34 10.63 -9.81
CA ASP A 80 9.21 11.06 -9.00
C ASP A 80 8.10 10.02 -8.96
N VAL A 81 7.34 10.04 -7.87
CA VAL A 81 6.30 9.03 -7.61
C VAL A 81 4.98 9.67 -7.17
N LEU A 82 3.87 9.08 -7.60
CA LEU A 82 2.55 9.38 -7.05
C LEU A 82 2.53 8.99 -5.57
N SER A 83 1.98 9.86 -4.73
CA SER A 83 1.97 9.68 -3.27
C SER A 83 0.69 10.25 -2.64
N HIS A 84 0.54 10.13 -1.33
CA HIS A 84 -0.57 10.71 -0.56
C HIS A 84 -1.94 10.40 -1.21
N PHE A 85 -2.80 11.40 -1.45
CA PHE A 85 -4.14 11.20 -1.99
C PHE A 85 -4.15 10.61 -3.41
N THR A 86 -3.18 10.95 -4.25
CA THR A 86 -3.09 10.35 -5.59
C THR A 86 -2.69 8.88 -5.54
N ALA A 87 -1.74 8.51 -4.68
CA ALA A 87 -1.43 7.09 -4.49
C ALA A 87 -2.62 6.34 -3.86
N ALA A 88 -3.37 6.98 -2.96
CA ALA A 88 -4.58 6.39 -2.40
C ALA A 88 -5.62 6.08 -3.49
N ALA A 89 -5.88 7.05 -4.39
CA ALA A 89 -6.76 6.87 -5.54
C ALA A 89 -6.27 5.75 -6.47
N TYR A 90 -4.96 5.70 -6.74
CA TYR A 90 -4.34 4.61 -7.51
C TYR A 90 -4.59 3.23 -6.89
N HIS A 91 -4.52 3.12 -5.57
CA HIS A 91 -4.83 1.87 -4.83
C HIS A 91 -6.33 1.59 -4.69
N GLY A 92 -7.19 2.43 -5.30
CA GLY A 92 -8.65 2.30 -5.25
C GLY A 92 -9.30 2.86 -3.99
N TRP A 93 -8.59 3.68 -3.20
CA TRP A 93 -9.13 4.26 -1.97
C TRP A 93 -9.83 5.58 -2.28
N ARG A 94 -11.14 5.62 -2.02
CA ARG A 94 -11.93 6.84 -2.17
C ARG A 94 -11.87 7.66 -0.89
N ILE A 95 -11.17 8.80 -0.95
CA ILE A 95 -11.03 9.74 0.16
C ILE A 95 -11.69 11.06 -0.24
N GLU A 96 -12.79 11.42 0.43
CA GLU A 96 -13.56 12.64 0.11
C GLU A 96 -12.78 13.93 0.40
N ALA A 97 -11.85 13.89 1.36
CA ALA A 97 -11.06 15.04 1.80
C ALA A 97 -9.87 15.41 0.87
N SER A 98 -9.87 14.97 -0.39
CA SER A 98 -8.83 15.31 -1.37
C SER A 98 -8.86 16.80 -1.74
N ASP A 99 -7.69 17.43 -1.91
CA ASP A 99 -7.58 18.84 -2.32
C ASP A 99 -7.70 19.04 -3.84
N GLY A 100 -7.98 17.98 -4.60
CA GLY A 100 -8.16 17.98 -6.05
C GLY A 100 -6.86 18.10 -6.86
N ARG A 101 -5.70 18.20 -6.21
CA ARG A 101 -4.40 18.24 -6.89
C ARG A 101 -3.83 16.84 -7.08
N VAL A 102 -2.90 16.72 -8.01
CA VAL A 102 -2.06 15.51 -8.12
C VAL A 102 -0.90 15.62 -7.13
N HIS A 103 -0.77 14.61 -6.27
CA HIS A 103 0.25 14.51 -5.23
C HIS A 103 1.44 13.70 -5.70
N VAL A 104 2.61 14.33 -5.69
CA VAL A 104 3.87 13.73 -6.15
C VAL A 104 4.91 13.85 -5.05
N SER A 105 5.64 12.79 -4.74
CA SER A 105 6.82 12.83 -3.89
C SER A 105 8.09 12.84 -4.73
N THR A 106 9.01 13.75 -4.40
CA THR A 106 10.29 13.91 -5.11
C THR A 106 11.46 13.96 -4.13
N THR A 107 12.60 13.44 -4.55
CA THR A 107 13.89 13.62 -3.86
C THR A 107 14.70 14.80 -4.39
N ALA A 108 14.30 15.38 -5.52
CA ALA A 108 14.99 16.51 -6.13
C ALA A 108 14.69 17.82 -5.38
N GLU A 109 15.62 18.77 -5.49
CA GLU A 109 15.29 20.16 -5.17
C GLU A 109 14.35 20.69 -6.25
N THR A 110 13.23 21.26 -5.82
CA THR A 110 12.22 21.82 -6.71
C THR A 110 11.67 23.10 -6.14
N THR A 111 11.29 24.03 -7.02
CA THR A 111 10.49 25.20 -6.67
C THR A 111 9.06 24.79 -6.31
N THR A 112 8.39 25.62 -5.52
CA THR A 112 6.97 25.44 -5.21
C THR A 112 6.13 25.43 -6.48
N ARG A 113 5.22 24.48 -6.56
CA ARG A 113 4.27 24.32 -7.67
C ARG A 113 2.87 24.65 -7.17
N THR A 114 2.11 25.41 -7.95
CA THR A 114 0.71 25.76 -7.60
C THR A 114 -0.29 24.77 -8.19
N ASP A 115 0.09 24.12 -9.29
CA ASP A 115 -0.70 23.15 -10.05
C ASP A 115 -0.58 21.70 -9.52
N LEU A 116 0.42 21.42 -8.69
CA LEU A 116 0.73 20.11 -8.12
C LEU A 116 0.98 20.19 -6.62
N ALA A 117 0.60 19.16 -5.89
CA ALA A 117 1.00 18.99 -4.49
C ALA A 117 2.31 18.21 -4.43
N VAL A 118 3.43 18.94 -4.50
CA VAL A 118 4.78 18.34 -4.49
C VAL A 118 5.31 18.21 -3.06
N HIS A 119 5.58 16.97 -2.66
CA HIS A 119 6.09 16.59 -1.35
C HIS A 119 7.58 16.27 -1.45
N ARG A 120 8.43 17.14 -0.89
CA ARG A 120 9.86 16.88 -0.85
C ARG A 120 10.18 15.86 0.22
N VAL A 121 10.84 14.77 -0.16
CA VAL A 121 11.31 13.73 0.76
C VAL A 121 12.82 13.58 0.66
N LYS A 122 13.48 13.35 1.80
CA LYS A 122 14.95 13.18 1.82
C LYS A 122 15.39 11.91 1.08
N THR A 123 14.62 10.84 1.23
CA THR A 123 14.91 9.53 0.63
C THR A 123 13.62 8.83 0.27
N LEU A 124 13.63 8.15 -0.88
CA LEU A 124 12.55 7.28 -1.31
C LEU A 124 13.12 5.90 -1.71
N PRO A 125 13.20 4.95 -0.76
CA PRO A 125 13.76 3.63 -1.04
C PRO A 125 12.94 2.87 -2.07
N ARG A 126 13.58 2.09 -2.96
CA ARG A 126 12.90 1.31 -4.01
C ARG A 126 11.79 0.40 -3.48
N ARG A 127 11.93 -0.13 -2.25
CA ARG A 127 10.92 -0.99 -1.61
C ARG A 127 9.65 -0.25 -1.17
N ASP A 128 9.68 1.08 -1.11
CA ASP A 128 8.51 1.91 -0.84
C ASP A 128 7.81 2.34 -2.13
N VAL A 129 8.33 1.96 -3.30
CA VAL A 129 7.81 2.31 -4.61
C VAL A 129 7.27 1.06 -5.30
N PHE A 130 5.99 1.10 -5.64
CA PHE A 130 5.34 0.18 -6.54
C PHE A 130 5.46 0.71 -7.98
N ARG A 131 6.00 -0.10 -8.88
CA ARG A 131 6.15 0.26 -10.30
C ARG A 131 5.16 -0.56 -11.13
N SER A 132 4.34 0.12 -11.90
CA SER A 132 3.39 -0.46 -12.83
C SER A 132 3.35 0.49 -14.02
N ASP A 133 4.20 0.21 -15.01
CA ASP A 133 4.41 1.13 -16.13
C ASP A 133 3.07 1.58 -16.75
N PRO A 134 2.89 2.89 -17.01
CA PRO A 134 3.90 3.96 -16.90
C PRO A 134 4.05 4.59 -15.50
N TYR A 135 3.33 4.10 -14.49
CA TYR A 135 3.22 4.73 -13.18
C TYR A 135 4.27 4.24 -12.17
N ARG A 136 4.74 5.19 -11.37
CA ARG A 136 5.50 4.95 -10.13
C ARG A 136 4.70 5.51 -8.98
N VAL A 137 4.40 4.67 -7.99
CA VAL A 137 3.46 4.99 -6.92
C VAL A 137 4.02 4.54 -5.58
N THR A 138 3.75 5.24 -4.48
CA THR A 138 4.10 4.70 -3.16
C THR A 138 3.34 3.41 -2.88
N THR A 139 4.01 2.41 -2.31
CA THR A 139 3.36 1.16 -1.85
C THR A 139 2.29 1.45 -0.81
N ILE A 140 1.28 0.59 -0.67
CA ILE A 140 0.19 0.73 0.33
C ILE A 140 0.69 1.15 1.73
N PRO A 141 1.72 0.48 2.33
CA PRO A 141 2.21 0.89 3.64
C PRO A 141 2.85 2.29 3.64
N ARG A 142 3.55 2.65 2.55
CA ARG A 142 4.13 3.98 2.41
C ARG A 142 3.05 5.04 2.20
N THR A 143 2.02 4.76 1.40
CA THR A 143 0.89 5.67 1.19
C THR A 143 0.17 5.99 2.51
N LEU A 144 -0.02 5.01 3.40
CA LEU A 144 -0.57 5.27 4.74
C LEU A 144 0.35 6.12 5.62
N VAL A 145 1.67 6.01 5.46
CA VAL A 145 2.62 6.90 6.14
C VAL A 145 2.55 8.31 5.56
N ASP A 146 2.44 8.44 4.24
CA ASP A 146 2.28 9.71 3.54
C ASP A 146 1.01 10.44 3.99
N LEU A 147 -0.13 9.74 3.98
CA LEU A 147 -1.44 10.29 4.34
C LEU A 147 -1.51 10.76 5.80
N ALA A 148 -0.76 10.13 6.71
CA ALA A 148 -0.72 10.54 8.10
C ALA A 148 -0.19 11.97 8.30
N ASP A 149 0.58 12.51 7.35
CA ASP A 149 1.09 13.90 7.41
C ASP A 149 0.00 14.93 7.10
N VAL A 150 -0.97 14.58 6.26
CA VAL A 150 -1.95 15.50 5.69
C VAL A 150 -3.38 15.29 6.22
N MET A 151 -3.67 14.13 6.80
CA MET A 151 -5.00 13.82 7.34
C MET A 151 -5.12 14.15 8.84
N THR A 152 -6.34 14.46 9.26
CA THR A 152 -6.69 14.50 10.68
C THR A 152 -6.67 13.08 11.28
N TRP A 153 -6.57 12.96 12.61
CA TRP A 153 -6.61 11.64 13.24
C TRP A 153 -7.93 10.88 12.99
N PRO A 154 -9.12 11.49 13.13
CA PRO A 154 -10.39 10.81 12.83
C PRO A 154 -10.44 10.26 11.41
N ASP A 155 -10.11 11.07 10.40
CA ASP A 155 -10.18 10.63 8.99
C ASP A 155 -9.13 9.55 8.68
N TYR A 156 -7.93 9.72 9.23
CA TYR A 156 -6.86 8.74 9.08
C TYR A 156 -7.23 7.38 9.69
N ARG A 157 -7.87 7.38 10.88
CA ARG A 157 -8.32 6.16 11.53
C ARG A 157 -9.47 5.51 10.75
N ALA A 158 -10.45 6.30 10.31
CA ALA A 158 -11.58 5.79 9.51
C ALA A 158 -11.10 5.17 8.20
N LEU A 159 -10.13 5.79 7.52
CA LEU A 159 -9.48 5.20 6.35
C LEU A 159 -8.86 3.85 6.72
N ALA A 160 -8.01 3.81 7.76
CA ALA A 160 -7.36 2.58 8.17
C ALA A 160 -8.37 1.45 8.50
N ASP A 161 -9.47 1.77 9.20
CA ASP A 161 -10.53 0.82 9.54
C ASP A 161 -11.30 0.30 8.32
N SER A 162 -11.37 1.08 7.23
CA SER A 162 -12.04 0.66 5.99
C SER A 162 -11.19 -0.23 5.09
N LEU A 163 -9.87 -0.28 5.32
CA LEU A 163 -8.96 -1.06 4.50
C LEU A 163 -8.93 -2.53 4.93
N PRO A 164 -9.22 -3.48 4.03
CA PRO A 164 -9.16 -4.90 4.36
C PRO A 164 -7.70 -5.33 4.57
N SER A 165 -7.44 -5.98 5.71
CA SER A 165 -6.15 -6.63 6.01
C SER A 165 -4.93 -5.69 6.00
N LEU A 166 -4.90 -4.72 6.92
CA LEU A 166 -3.71 -3.88 7.12
C LEU A 166 -2.57 -4.64 7.77
N HIS A 167 -1.44 -4.74 7.07
CA HIS A 167 -0.21 -5.28 7.63
C HIS A 167 0.53 -4.20 8.44
N LEU A 168 0.18 -4.03 9.72
CA LEU A 168 0.73 -3.01 10.61
C LEU A 168 2.26 -3.05 10.72
N GLY A 169 2.86 -4.25 10.66
CA GLY A 169 4.32 -4.42 10.62
C GLY A 169 4.97 -3.74 9.41
N ALA A 170 4.35 -3.82 8.23
CA ALA A 170 4.83 -3.20 7.01
C ALA A 170 4.69 -1.67 7.06
N ILE A 171 3.60 -1.17 7.65
CA ILE A 171 3.39 0.27 7.91
C ILE A 171 4.46 0.80 8.86
N ARG A 172 4.74 0.07 9.94
CA ARG A 172 5.82 0.40 10.90
C ARG A 172 7.18 0.41 10.21
N GLY A 173 7.45 -0.58 9.35
CA GLY A 173 8.66 -0.63 8.55
C GLY A 173 8.79 0.56 7.59
N ALA A 174 7.71 0.95 6.91
CA ALA A 174 7.68 2.13 6.05
C ALA A 174 7.93 3.43 6.85
N GLN A 175 7.33 3.56 8.03
CA GLN A 175 7.56 4.71 8.93
C GLN A 175 9.00 4.81 9.40
N GLN A 176 9.69 3.68 9.63
CA GLN A 176 11.12 3.67 10.00
C GLN A 176 12.01 4.15 8.85
N ARG A 177 11.64 3.84 7.61
CA ARG A 177 12.35 4.30 6.40
C ARG A 177 12.05 5.75 6.03
N ALA A 178 11.00 6.32 6.60
CA ALA A 178 10.59 7.71 6.44
C ALA A 178 10.63 8.44 7.80
N PRO A 179 11.82 8.63 8.41
CA PRO A 179 11.92 9.26 9.72
C PRO A 179 11.55 10.75 9.66
N ASN A 180 11.22 11.34 10.82
CA ASN A 180 11.01 12.77 11.03
C ASN A 180 9.81 13.40 10.29
N ARG A 181 8.78 12.61 9.99
CA ARG A 181 7.53 13.10 9.40
C ARG A 181 6.55 13.62 10.45
N SER A 182 5.73 14.60 10.09
CA SER A 182 4.77 15.23 11.00
C SER A 182 3.67 14.26 11.47
N GLY A 183 3.26 13.33 10.60
CA GLY A 183 2.27 12.29 10.84
C GLY A 183 2.75 11.12 11.69
N ARG A 184 4.03 11.08 12.10
CA ARG A 184 4.62 9.93 12.83
C ARG A 184 3.83 9.51 14.07
N GLY A 185 3.23 10.47 14.77
CA GLY A 185 2.44 10.22 15.99
C GLY A 185 1.13 9.48 15.68
N ARG A 186 0.50 9.79 14.54
CA ARG A 186 -0.72 9.13 14.06
C ARG A 186 -0.40 7.70 13.60
N VAL A 187 0.67 7.53 12.81
CA VAL A 187 1.12 6.18 12.41
C VAL A 187 1.44 5.33 13.64
N ARG A 188 2.18 5.89 14.60
CA ARG A 188 2.49 5.20 15.86
C ARG A 188 1.20 4.80 16.58
N ARG A 189 0.27 5.74 16.78
CA ARG A 189 -1.02 5.50 17.45
C ARG A 189 -1.82 4.40 16.75
N LEU A 190 -1.89 4.39 15.42
CA LEU A 190 -2.53 3.33 14.64
C LEU A 190 -1.89 1.96 14.93
N THR A 191 -0.57 1.89 14.79
CA THR A 191 0.16 0.62 14.95
C THR A 191 0.25 0.11 16.39
N GLU A 192 0.14 0.98 17.40
CA GLU A 192 0.19 0.60 18.83
C GLU A 192 -1.20 0.31 19.40
N ALA A 193 -2.25 1.03 18.97
CA ALA A 193 -3.62 0.78 19.42
C ALA A 193 -4.19 -0.53 18.84
N ASP A 194 -3.82 -0.87 17.61
CA ASP A 194 -4.21 -2.14 17.02
C ASP A 194 -3.34 -3.31 17.47
N ASP A 195 -2.11 -3.17 17.99
CA ASP A 195 -1.37 -4.33 18.53
C ASP A 195 -2.17 -5.07 19.65
N ALA A 196 -3.03 -4.35 20.39
CA ALA A 196 -3.95 -4.93 21.37
C ALA A 196 -5.26 -5.47 20.74
N HIS A 197 -5.74 -4.83 19.68
CA HIS A 197 -6.95 -5.23 18.96
C HIS A 197 -6.71 -6.42 18.01
N THR A 198 -5.54 -6.48 17.36
CA THR A 198 -5.07 -7.53 16.44
C THR A 198 -4.97 -8.87 17.15
N LYS A 199 -4.57 -8.95 18.42
CA LYS A 199 -4.60 -10.24 19.15
C LYS A 199 -6.04 -10.77 19.29
N SER A 200 -6.95 -9.93 19.76
CA SER A 200 -8.39 -10.27 19.90
C SER A 200 -9.09 -10.47 18.54
N GLU A 201 -8.63 -9.79 17.49
CA GLU A 201 -9.11 -9.95 16.13
C GLU A 201 -8.56 -11.22 15.48
N PHE A 202 -7.30 -11.57 15.75
CA PHE A 202 -6.66 -12.77 15.22
C PHE A 202 -7.29 -14.01 15.84
N GLU A 203 -7.59 -13.98 17.13
CA GLU A 203 -8.43 -14.98 17.80
C GLU A 203 -9.80 -15.11 17.11
N ARG A 204 -10.52 -13.99 16.92
CA ARG A 204 -11.81 -14.00 16.22
C ARG A 204 -11.71 -14.53 14.79
N ARG A 205 -10.62 -14.20 14.08
CA ARG A 205 -10.33 -14.69 12.73
C ARG A 205 -10.06 -16.18 12.73
N TYR A 206 -9.27 -16.67 13.69
CA TYR A 206 -8.98 -18.10 13.85
C TYR A 206 -10.24 -18.91 14.17
N LEU A 207 -11.14 -18.39 15.01
CA LEU A 207 -12.43 -19.03 15.28
C LEU A 207 -13.32 -19.09 14.03
N ARG A 208 -13.39 -18.02 13.24
CA ARG A 208 -14.12 -18.02 11.95
C ARG A 208 -13.50 -18.97 10.93
N PHE A 209 -12.17 -18.96 10.82
CA PHE A 209 -11.41 -19.87 9.98
C PHE A 209 -11.68 -21.33 10.34
N SER A 210 -11.64 -21.67 11.63
CA SER A 210 -11.91 -23.02 12.11
C SER A 210 -13.31 -23.49 11.72
N ARG A 211 -14.33 -22.64 11.88
CA ARG A 211 -15.70 -22.93 11.44
C ARG A 211 -15.80 -23.13 9.93
N ALA A 212 -15.19 -22.24 9.15
CA ALA A 212 -15.24 -22.29 7.69
C ALA A 212 -14.59 -23.55 7.10
N HIS A 213 -13.59 -24.11 7.79
CA HIS A 213 -12.85 -25.30 7.35
C HIS A 213 -13.21 -26.58 8.10
N GLY A 214 -14.29 -26.57 8.90
CA GLY A 214 -14.75 -27.74 9.66
C GLY A 214 -13.76 -28.25 10.70
N LEU A 215 -12.91 -27.37 11.23
CA LEU A 215 -11.96 -27.69 12.30
C LEU A 215 -12.66 -27.56 13.66
N PRO A 216 -12.32 -28.42 14.64
CA PRO A 216 -12.71 -28.20 16.03
C PRO A 216 -12.33 -26.80 16.51
N LEU A 217 -13.17 -26.21 17.35
CA LEU A 217 -12.84 -24.97 18.06
C LEU A 217 -11.92 -25.29 19.24
N PRO A 218 -11.04 -24.35 19.66
CA PRO A 218 -10.27 -24.50 20.89
C PRO A 218 -11.22 -24.69 22.09
N ASP A 219 -10.83 -25.57 23.02
CA ASP A 219 -11.55 -25.78 24.28
C ASP A 219 -11.36 -24.60 25.24
N GLU A 220 -10.17 -23.99 25.22
CA GLU A 220 -9.82 -22.84 26.06
C GLU A 220 -9.09 -21.79 25.23
N LEU A 221 -9.35 -20.52 25.55
CA LEU A 221 -8.67 -19.37 24.96
C LEU A 221 -7.95 -18.61 26.07
N ASN A 222 -6.75 -18.09 25.77
CA ASN A 222 -6.06 -17.14 26.63
C ASN A 222 -5.75 -17.64 28.06
N VAL A 223 -5.50 -18.94 28.23
CA VAL A 223 -5.28 -19.58 29.54
C VAL A 223 -3.80 -19.76 29.86
N LYS A 224 -3.44 -19.78 31.15
CA LYS A 224 -2.05 -20.07 31.56
C LYS A 224 -1.73 -21.57 31.43
N ARG A 225 -0.63 -21.91 30.76
CA ARG A 225 -0.03 -23.26 30.63
C ARG A 225 1.50 -23.12 30.69
N ALA A 226 2.19 -24.04 31.37
CA ALA A 226 3.65 -23.98 31.54
C ALA A 226 4.19 -22.59 31.97
N GLY A 227 3.42 -21.83 32.77
CA GLY A 227 3.78 -20.46 33.18
C GLY A 227 3.49 -19.34 32.15
N HIS A 228 3.07 -19.68 30.94
CA HIS A 228 2.81 -18.74 29.84
C HIS A 228 1.34 -18.67 29.44
N LYS A 229 0.90 -17.56 28.87
CA LYS A 229 -0.47 -17.40 28.37
C LYS A 229 -0.59 -18.01 26.98
N ALA A 230 -1.25 -19.16 26.88
CA ALA A 230 -1.52 -19.86 25.62
C ALA A 230 -2.75 -19.24 24.92
N ASP A 231 -2.66 -19.01 23.61
CA ASP A 231 -3.73 -18.33 22.87
C ASP A 231 -4.95 -19.23 22.64
N CYS A 232 -4.73 -20.44 22.11
CA CYS A 232 -5.75 -21.44 21.85
C CYS A 232 -5.28 -22.81 22.35
N VAL A 233 -6.08 -23.48 23.17
CA VAL A 233 -5.76 -24.81 23.72
C VAL A 233 -6.82 -25.82 23.29
N TYR A 234 -6.35 -26.94 22.77
CA TYR A 234 -7.13 -28.12 22.41
C TYR A 234 -6.81 -29.26 23.38
N ARG A 235 -7.81 -29.66 24.17
CA ARG A 235 -7.74 -30.77 25.10
C ARG A 235 -7.76 -32.08 24.34
N THR A 236 -6.57 -32.60 24.13
CA THR A 236 -6.28 -33.89 23.50
C THR A 236 -5.32 -34.67 24.41
N PRO A 237 -5.13 -35.98 24.24
CA PRO A 237 -4.17 -36.76 25.04
C PRO A 237 -2.78 -36.11 25.13
N ARG A 238 -2.30 -35.48 24.05
CA ARG A 238 -1.00 -34.77 24.01
C ARG A 238 -1.10 -33.25 24.12
N GLN A 239 -2.29 -32.70 24.38
CA GLN A 239 -2.64 -31.28 24.50
C GLN A 239 -1.98 -30.36 23.44
N LEU A 240 -2.76 -29.90 22.46
CA LEU A 240 -2.27 -29.01 21.40
C LEU A 240 -2.51 -27.54 21.78
N ILE A 241 -1.45 -26.73 21.73
CA ILE A 241 -1.49 -25.28 21.82
C ILE A 241 -1.32 -24.70 20.42
N VAL A 242 -2.24 -23.82 20.01
CA VAL A 242 -2.11 -22.99 18.82
C VAL A 242 -1.82 -21.56 19.26
N GLU A 243 -0.62 -21.06 18.97
CA GLU A 243 -0.21 -19.67 19.24
C GLU A 243 -0.53 -18.79 18.03
N LEU A 244 -1.18 -17.66 18.26
CA LEU A 244 -1.64 -16.72 17.23
C LEU A 244 -0.75 -15.48 17.23
N ASP A 245 0.31 -15.53 16.42
CA ASP A 245 1.26 -14.44 16.30
C ASP A 245 0.79 -13.38 15.29
N GLY A 246 0.15 -12.32 15.81
CA GLY A 246 -0.30 -11.18 15.00
C GLY A 246 0.82 -10.38 14.33
N ARG A 247 2.09 -10.71 14.58
CA ARG A 247 3.25 -9.97 14.07
C ARG A 247 3.93 -10.75 12.95
N ALA A 248 3.62 -10.38 11.71
CA ALA A 248 4.42 -10.80 10.58
C ALA A 248 5.82 -10.16 10.65
N TYR A 249 6.82 -11.04 10.81
CA TYR A 249 8.26 -10.89 10.57
C TYR A 249 8.86 -9.50 10.76
N HIS A 250 9.13 -9.10 12.01
CA HIS A 250 10.22 -8.17 12.35
C HIS A 250 10.66 -8.38 13.82
N GLU A 251 11.65 -9.24 14.05
CA GLU A 251 12.11 -9.57 15.40
C GLU A 251 13.29 -8.72 15.90
N ARG A 252 13.17 -8.25 17.15
CA ARG A 252 14.30 -7.86 18.01
C ARG A 252 14.83 -9.11 18.71
N ARG A 253 16.15 -9.25 18.85
CA ARG A 253 16.84 -10.46 19.39
C ARG A 253 16.33 -10.92 20.77
N ASP A 254 15.81 -10.03 21.60
CA ASP A 254 15.30 -10.37 22.93
C ASP A 254 13.94 -11.09 22.89
N GLN A 255 13.10 -10.77 21.90
CA GLN A 255 11.81 -11.43 21.72
C GLN A 255 12.00 -12.87 21.26
N MET A 256 12.93 -13.13 20.32
CA MET A 256 13.30 -14.48 19.90
C MET A 256 13.74 -15.36 21.07
N ARG A 257 14.45 -14.78 22.05
CA ARG A 257 14.90 -15.52 23.25
C ARG A 257 13.74 -15.86 24.17
N ALA A 258 12.80 -14.94 24.37
CA ALA A 258 11.62 -15.16 25.18
C ALA A 258 10.69 -16.22 24.56
N ASP A 259 10.49 -16.15 23.23
CA ASP A 259 9.65 -17.08 22.50
C ASP A 259 10.25 -18.50 22.49
N ARG A 260 11.57 -18.64 22.28
CA ARG A 260 12.25 -19.95 22.41
C ARG A 260 12.15 -20.54 23.81
N ARG A 261 12.22 -19.71 24.86
CA ARG A 261 12.03 -20.17 26.24
C ARG A 261 10.61 -20.68 26.45
N ARG A 262 9.61 -19.92 25.98
CA ARG A 262 8.21 -20.34 26.04
C ARG A 262 7.98 -21.68 25.34
N ASP A 263 8.49 -21.83 24.12
CA ASP A 263 8.35 -23.07 23.35
C ASP A 263 9.03 -24.25 24.06
N PHE A 264 10.21 -24.02 24.66
CA PHE A 264 10.89 -25.02 25.48
C PHE A 264 10.06 -25.42 26.71
N ASP A 265 9.51 -24.46 27.45
CA ASP A 265 8.71 -24.72 28.64
C ASP A 265 7.44 -25.53 28.29
N TYR A 266 6.79 -25.21 27.17
CA TYR A 266 5.67 -26.01 26.64
C TYR A 266 6.10 -27.43 26.26
N GLN A 267 7.25 -27.60 25.61
CA GLN A 267 7.75 -28.93 25.22
C GLN A 267 8.09 -29.80 26.44
N VAL A 268 8.70 -29.24 27.48
CA VAL A 268 9.03 -29.96 28.72
C VAL A 268 7.78 -30.49 29.41
N GLU A 269 6.69 -29.73 29.34
CA GLU A 269 5.38 -30.11 29.89
C GLU A 269 4.55 -31.01 28.94
N GLY A 270 5.14 -31.41 27.81
CA GLY A 270 4.56 -32.37 26.87
C GLY A 270 3.53 -31.80 25.90
N PHE A 271 3.40 -30.48 25.79
CA PHE A 271 2.47 -29.84 24.86
C PHE A 271 2.97 -29.94 23.41
N LEU A 272 2.05 -30.19 22.48
CA LEU A 272 2.30 -29.93 21.06
C LEU A 272 2.01 -28.46 20.75
N ILE A 273 2.86 -27.83 19.95
CA ILE A 273 2.77 -26.39 19.66
C ILE A 273 2.65 -26.19 18.15
N LEU A 274 1.67 -25.38 17.73
CA LEU A 274 1.54 -24.89 16.36
C LEU A 274 1.44 -23.37 16.39
N ARG A 275 2.41 -22.66 15.80
CA ARG A 275 2.33 -21.21 15.65
C ARG A 275 1.73 -20.85 14.30
N LEU A 276 0.76 -19.95 14.31
CA LEU A 276 0.15 -19.37 13.13
C LEU A 276 0.44 -17.87 13.10
N VAL A 277 0.86 -17.36 11.95
CA VAL A 277 0.94 -15.92 11.70
C VAL A 277 -0.32 -15.43 11.00
N TRP A 278 -0.59 -14.13 11.04
CA TRP A 278 -1.80 -13.55 10.44
C TRP A 278 -2.07 -14.02 9.00
N ASP A 279 -1.01 -14.07 8.18
CA ASP A 279 -1.06 -14.46 6.78
C ASP A 279 -1.31 -15.96 6.57
N ASP A 280 -1.16 -16.81 7.59
CA ASP A 280 -1.52 -18.22 7.49
C ASP A 280 -3.05 -18.40 7.35
N LEU A 281 -3.85 -17.42 7.78
CA LEU A 281 -5.31 -17.45 7.67
C LEU A 281 -5.83 -16.64 6.46
N HIS A 282 -4.96 -16.33 5.49
CA HIS A 282 -5.34 -15.61 4.27
C HIS A 282 -5.96 -16.56 3.23
N ARG A 283 -6.73 -16.02 2.28
CA ARG A 283 -7.46 -16.84 1.28
C ARG A 283 -6.53 -17.82 0.54
N ASP A 284 -5.34 -17.36 0.16
CA ASP A 284 -4.39 -18.12 -0.66
C ASP A 284 -3.68 -19.24 0.13
N SER A 285 -3.55 -19.08 1.46
CA SER A 285 -2.91 -20.04 2.36
C SER A 285 -3.90 -20.89 3.17
N ALA A 286 -5.17 -20.48 3.22
CA ALA A 286 -6.18 -21.02 4.13
C ALA A 286 -6.35 -22.55 4.04
N ALA A 287 -6.38 -23.10 2.82
CA ALA A 287 -6.52 -24.54 2.62
C ALA A 287 -5.32 -25.32 3.19
N ALA A 288 -4.10 -24.88 2.87
CA ALA A 288 -2.87 -25.49 3.37
C ALA A 288 -2.75 -25.38 4.89
N THR A 289 -3.11 -24.22 5.45
CA THR A 289 -3.13 -24.01 6.90
C THR A 289 -4.17 -24.89 7.58
N ALA A 290 -5.35 -25.07 6.99
CA ALA A 290 -6.39 -25.92 7.56
C ALA A 290 -5.93 -27.38 7.62
N ASP A 291 -5.25 -27.85 6.56
CA ASP A 291 -4.67 -29.19 6.53
C ASP A 291 -3.56 -29.38 7.58
N ARG A 292 -2.73 -28.35 7.79
CA ARG A 292 -1.70 -28.35 8.84
C ARG A 292 -2.33 -28.44 10.23
N VAL A 293 -3.35 -27.64 10.52
CA VAL A 293 -4.08 -27.69 11.81
C VAL A 293 -4.72 -29.07 12.00
N ARG A 294 -5.37 -29.61 10.97
CA ARG A 294 -6.00 -30.94 11.02
C ARG A 294 -5.01 -32.06 11.32
N LYS A 295 -3.84 -32.04 10.68
CA LYS A 295 -2.75 -32.99 10.95
C LYS A 295 -2.26 -32.89 12.38
N MET A 296 -2.05 -31.67 12.88
CA MET A 296 -1.61 -31.46 14.26
C MET A 296 -2.65 -31.95 15.27
N LEU A 297 -3.95 -31.70 15.04
CA LEU A 297 -5.02 -32.23 15.87
C LEU A 297 -5.04 -33.76 15.87
N ALA A 298 -4.85 -34.40 14.72
CA ALA A 298 -4.79 -35.86 14.62
C ALA A 298 -3.57 -36.44 15.36
N ILE A 299 -2.39 -35.80 15.25
CA ILE A 299 -1.19 -36.19 16.00
C ILE A 299 -1.41 -36.01 17.51
N ALA A 300 -2.10 -34.94 17.91
CA ALA A 300 -2.38 -34.67 19.32
C ALA A 300 -3.41 -35.64 19.93
N ALA A 301 -4.29 -36.19 19.09
CA ALA A 301 -5.31 -37.15 19.44
C ALA A 301 -4.81 -38.61 19.54
N ALA A 302 -3.64 -38.90 18.96
CA ALA A 302 -3.00 -40.22 18.95
C ALA A 302 -2.17 -40.46 20.22
#